data_AF-A0A6L9QUH6-F1
#
_entry.id   AF-A0A6L9QUH6-F1
#
_cell.length_a   1.000
_cell.length_b   1.000
_cell.length_c   1.000
_cell.angle_alpha   90.00
_cell.angle_beta   90.00
_cell.angle_gamma   90.00
#
_symmetry.space_group_name_H-M   'P 1'
#
loop_
_entity.id
_entity.type
_entity.pdbx_description
1 polymer ?
#
loop_
_entity_poly.entity_id
_entity_poly.type
_entity_poly.pdbx_seq_one_letter_code
_entity_poly.pdbx_strand_id
1 'polypeptide(L)'
;MTATTLHPPARAARRDGGLSGAGPLLKLWLRRDRIMMPAWIYGLTAYVSSNAYSFGREYDTPQALASFTRGINDNPSTRALYGPVLNGGSADGLTVWRVGATGAAFTAVMCVLLVVRHTRAEEETGRLELVGAAAVGRRAPLTAALLTAVT
;
A
#
# COMPACT_ATOMS: atom_id res chain seq x y z
N MET A 1 42.95 22.98 46.96
CA MET A 1 42.46 22.98 45.56
C MET A 1 42.56 21.54 45.07
N THR A 2 41.47 20.78 45.19
CA THR A 2 41.46 19.33 44.94
C THR A 2 40.77 19.11 43.60
N ALA A 3 41.54 18.71 42.58
CA ALA A 3 41.04 18.49 41.24
C ALA A 3 40.39 17.11 41.15
N THR A 4 39.05 17.07 41.10
CA THR A 4 38.27 15.86 40.83
C THR A 4 38.37 15.52 39.35
N THR A 5 39.16 14.51 38.99
CA THR A 5 39.18 13.93 37.64
C THR A 5 37.90 13.12 37.42
N LEU A 6 36.97 13.63 36.61
CA LEU A 6 35.81 12.87 36.17
C LEU A 6 36.24 11.86 35.10
N HIS A 7 36.08 10.58 35.41
CA HIS A 7 36.24 9.48 34.47
C HIS A 7 35.07 9.51 33.47
N PRO A 8 35.31 9.69 32.16
CA PRO A 8 34.22 9.65 31.18
C PRO A 8 33.66 8.21 31.15
N PRO A 9 32.34 8.01 31.36
CA PRO A 9 31.77 6.68 31.25
C PRO A 9 31.99 6.17 29.82
N ALA A 10 32.59 4.99 29.73
CA ALA A 10 32.80 4.25 28.51
C ALA A 10 31.52 4.25 27.67
N ARG A 11 31.63 4.64 26.39
CA ARG A 11 30.63 4.41 25.34
C ARG A 11 30.49 2.90 25.12
N ALA A 12 29.94 2.19 26.09
CA ALA A 12 29.63 0.78 25.99
C ALA A 12 28.37 0.62 25.12
N ALA A 13 28.52 -0.18 24.06
CA ALA A 13 27.45 -0.89 23.36
C ALA A 13 26.34 -0.04 22.71
N ARG A 14 26.70 0.74 21.69
CA ARG A 14 25.72 1.27 20.71
C ARG A 14 25.61 0.39 19.47
N ARG A 15 25.58 -0.93 19.66
CA ARG A 15 25.34 -1.91 18.59
C ARG A 15 24.02 -2.64 18.87
N ASP A 16 23.16 -2.60 17.86
CA ASP A 16 22.13 -3.62 17.54
C ASP A 16 20.70 -3.47 18.09
N GLY A 17 20.20 -2.24 18.25
CA GLY A 17 18.80 -1.97 18.62
C GLY A 17 17.92 -1.29 17.57
N GLY A 18 18.37 -1.13 16.32
CA GLY A 18 17.71 -0.27 15.32
C GLY A 18 16.25 -0.61 14.99
N LEU A 19 15.87 -1.87 15.22
CA LEU A 19 14.54 -2.45 15.00
C LEU A 19 13.88 -2.97 16.29
N SER A 20 14.52 -2.76 17.46
CA SER A 20 13.94 -3.11 18.76
C SER A 20 12.57 -2.44 18.91
N GLY A 21 11.52 -3.22 19.15
CA GLY A 21 10.14 -2.72 19.32
C GLY A 21 9.29 -2.65 18.05
N ALA A 22 9.81 -3.00 16.86
CA ALA A 22 9.03 -2.95 15.60
C ALA A 22 7.87 -3.96 15.57
N GLY A 23 8.04 -5.16 16.12
CA GLY A 23 7.00 -6.20 16.15
C GLY A 23 5.76 -5.85 17.00
N PRO A 24 5.93 -5.38 18.25
CA PRO A 24 4.82 -4.88 19.06
C PRO A 24 4.06 -3.71 18.41
N LEU A 25 4.78 -2.79 17.76
CA LEU A 25 4.18 -1.67 17.02
C LEU A 25 3.37 -2.17 15.82
N LEU A 26 3.93 -3.06 15.01
CA LEU A 26 3.23 -3.70 13.88
C LEU A 26 1.95 -4.40 14.33
N LYS A 27 1.98 -5.15 15.44
CA LYS A 27 0.80 -5.83 15.98
C LYS A 27 -0.28 -4.86 16.45
N LEU A 28 0.11 -3.72 17.05
CA LEU A 28 -0.83 -2.67 17.44
C LEU A 28 -1.46 -2.01 16.21
N TRP A 29 -0.66 -1.75 15.18
CA TRP A 29 -1.10 -1.07 13.97
C TRP A 29 -2.04 -1.95 13.14
N LEU A 30 -1.72 -3.24 12.98
CA LEU A 30 -2.61 -4.23 12.37
C LEU A 30 -3.93 -4.38 13.13
N ARG A 31 -3.90 -4.33 14.48
CA ARG A 31 -5.14 -4.33 15.28
C ARG A 31 -5.97 -3.07 15.07
N ARG A 32 -5.33 -1.92 14.88
CA ARG A 32 -5.99 -0.64 14.65
C ARG A 32 -6.58 -0.55 13.23
N ASP A 33 -5.95 -1.18 12.26
CA ASP A 33 -6.37 -1.16 10.85
C ASP A 33 -7.20 -2.37 10.40
N ARG A 34 -7.57 -3.26 11.33
CA ARG A 34 -8.37 -4.47 11.08
C ARG A 34 -9.72 -4.25 10.38
N ILE A 35 -10.21 -3.01 10.30
CA ILE A 35 -11.43 -2.66 9.57
C ILE A 35 -11.07 -1.97 8.26
N MET A 36 -10.11 -1.05 8.29
CA MET A 36 -9.75 -0.24 7.12
C MET A 36 -9.09 -1.09 6.03
N MET A 37 -8.13 -1.96 6.38
CA MET A 37 -7.48 -2.83 5.39
C MET A 37 -8.46 -3.81 4.74
N PRO A 38 -9.28 -4.58 5.49
CA PRO A 38 -10.26 -5.46 4.84
C PRO A 38 -11.30 -4.69 4.05
N ALA A 39 -11.71 -3.50 4.48
CA ALA A 39 -12.65 -2.67 3.72
C ALA A 39 -12.06 -2.23 2.38
N TRP A 40 -10.79 -1.82 2.34
CA TRP A 40 -10.11 -1.50 1.07
C TRP A 40 -9.95 -2.72 0.17
N ILE A 41 -9.48 -3.85 0.73
CA ILE A 41 -9.35 -5.11 -0.01
C ILE A 41 -10.71 -5.53 -0.58
N TYR A 42 -11.76 -5.46 0.23
CA TYR A 42 -13.12 -5.78 -0.20
C TYR A 42 -13.62 -4.83 -1.28
N GLY A 43 -13.42 -3.52 -1.12
CA GLY A 43 -13.82 -2.52 -2.11
C GLY A 43 -13.10 -2.70 -3.46
N LEU A 44 -11.79 -2.92 -3.43
CA LEU A 44 -10.99 -3.21 -4.63
C LEU A 44 -11.42 -4.52 -5.30
N THR A 45 -11.63 -5.57 -4.51
CA THR A 45 -12.08 -6.87 -5.03
C THR A 45 -13.49 -6.75 -5.63
N ALA A 46 -14.42 -6.09 -4.95
CA ALA A 46 -15.77 -5.86 -5.45
C ALA A 46 -15.77 -5.03 -6.73
N TYR A 47 -14.90 -4.01 -6.83
CA TYR A 47 -14.72 -3.20 -8.03
C TYR A 47 -14.24 -4.04 -9.22
N VAL A 48 -13.21 -4.88 -9.03
CA VAL A 48 -12.69 -5.78 -10.07
C VAL A 48 -13.76 -6.80 -10.49
N SER A 49 -14.39 -7.46 -9.52
CA SER A 49 -15.43 -8.47 -9.78
C SER A 49 -16.65 -7.91 -10.50
N SER A 50 -17.07 -6.68 -10.17
CA SER A 50 -18.18 -6.01 -10.84
C SER A 50 -17.90 -5.74 -12.32
N ASN A 51 -16.67 -5.34 -12.64
CA ASN A 51 -16.24 -5.16 -14.03
C ASN A 51 -16.15 -6.50 -14.75
N ALA A 52 -15.51 -7.52 -14.15
CA ALA A 52 -15.41 -8.86 -14.73
C ALA A 52 -16.79 -9.43 -15.07
N TYR A 53 -17.75 -9.29 -14.16
CA TYR A 53 -19.13 -9.72 -14.36
C TYR A 53 -19.82 -8.97 -15.49
N SER A 54 -19.64 -7.65 -15.57
CA SER A 54 -20.21 -6.83 -16.65
C SER A 54 -19.65 -7.22 -18.01
N PHE A 55 -18.32 -7.42 -18.12
CA PHE A 55 -17.69 -7.85 -19.37
C PHE A 55 -18.08 -9.26 -19.77
N GLY A 56 -18.14 -10.20 -18.83
CA GLY A 56 -18.55 -11.58 -19.11
C GLY A 56 -20.00 -11.66 -19.61
N ARG A 57 -20.89 -10.82 -19.08
CA ARG A 57 -22.30 -10.77 -19.53
C ARG A 57 -22.49 -10.13 -20.91
N GLU A 58 -21.76 -9.06 -21.20
CA GLU A 58 -21.94 -8.30 -22.44
C GLU A 58 -21.17 -8.94 -23.61
N TYR A 59 -20.03 -9.58 -23.35
CA TYR A 59 -19.13 -10.13 -24.35
C TYR A 59 -18.99 -11.65 -24.25
N ASP A 60 -20.14 -12.34 -24.30
CA ASP A 60 -20.22 -13.80 -24.17
C ASP A 60 -19.76 -14.55 -25.45
N THR A 61 -19.52 -13.83 -26.55
CA THR A 61 -19.09 -14.43 -27.84
C THR A 61 -17.68 -13.99 -28.26
N PRO A 62 -16.85 -14.92 -28.81
CA PRO A 62 -15.53 -14.58 -29.33
C PRO A 62 -15.56 -13.52 -30.43
N GLN A 63 -16.62 -13.45 -31.25
CA GLN A 63 -16.74 -12.42 -32.28
C GLN A 63 -16.93 -11.02 -31.69
N ALA A 64 -17.72 -10.89 -30.60
CA ALA A 64 -17.94 -9.62 -29.93
C ALA A 64 -16.66 -9.10 -29.22
N LEU A 65 -15.88 -10.01 -28.63
CA LEU A 65 -14.57 -9.68 -28.05
C LEU A 65 -13.57 -9.19 -29.13
N ALA A 66 -13.54 -9.85 -30.28
CA ALA A 66 -12.65 -9.50 -31.38
C ALA A 66 -13.04 -8.18 -32.08
N SER A 67 -14.34 -7.87 -32.18
CA SER A 67 -14.81 -6.59 -32.72
C SER A 67 -14.54 -5.43 -31.74
N PHE A 68 -14.79 -5.64 -30.44
CA PHE A 68 -14.48 -4.67 -29.40
C PHE A 68 -12.99 -4.33 -29.35
N THR A 69 -12.13 -5.35 -29.33
CA THR A 69 -10.67 -5.18 -29.30
C THR A 69 -10.17 -4.38 -30.50
N ARG A 70 -10.68 -4.66 -31.70
CA ARG A 70 -10.35 -3.87 -32.90
C ARG A 70 -10.83 -2.42 -32.77
N GLY A 71 -12.07 -2.20 -32.35
CA GLY A 71 -12.61 -0.83 -32.18
C GLY A 71 -11.80 0.02 -31.20
N ILE A 72 -11.34 -0.56 -30.09
CA ILE A 72 -10.49 0.12 -29.10
C ILE A 72 -9.09 0.41 -29.66
N ASN A 73 -8.50 -0.53 -30.40
CA ASN A 73 -7.15 -0.40 -30.97
C ASN A 73 -7.10 0.47 -32.23
N ASP A 74 -8.20 0.60 -32.96
CA ASP A 74 -8.31 1.49 -34.12
C ASP A 74 -8.58 2.93 -33.71
N ASN A 75 -9.07 3.16 -32.48
CA ASN A 75 -9.28 4.48 -31.94
C ASN A 75 -8.01 5.03 -31.24
N PRO A 76 -7.38 6.09 -31.79
CA PRO A 76 -6.14 6.64 -31.25
C PRO A 76 -6.33 7.30 -29.87
N SER A 77 -7.52 7.84 -29.57
CA SER A 77 -7.81 8.45 -28.27
C SER A 77 -7.88 7.40 -27.16
N THR A 78 -8.52 6.25 -27.41
CA THR A 78 -8.55 5.14 -26.43
C THR A 78 -7.19 4.54 -26.22
N ARG A 79 -6.37 4.41 -27.29
CA ARG A 79 -4.98 3.97 -27.16
C ARG A 79 -4.11 4.94 -26.38
N ALA A 80 -4.30 6.24 -26.55
CA ALA A 80 -3.58 7.23 -25.77
C ALA A 80 -3.96 7.19 -24.28
N LEU A 81 -5.24 6.94 -23.97
CA LEU A 81 -5.75 6.99 -22.60
C LEU A 81 -5.51 5.69 -21.80
N TYR A 82 -5.66 4.53 -22.44
CA TYR A 82 -5.62 3.22 -21.78
C TYR A 82 -4.54 2.27 -22.32
N GLY A 83 -3.85 2.65 -23.40
CA GLY A 83 -2.93 1.76 -24.11
C GLY A 83 -3.65 0.74 -25.00
N PRO A 84 -2.90 0.01 -25.84
CA PRO A 84 -3.47 -1.03 -26.70
C PRO A 84 -3.95 -2.23 -25.87
N VAL A 85 -5.05 -2.84 -26.31
CA VAL A 85 -5.51 -4.13 -25.78
C VAL A 85 -4.62 -5.23 -26.35
N LEU A 86 -3.79 -5.83 -25.50
CA LEU A 86 -2.86 -6.91 -25.88
C LEU A 86 -3.50 -8.30 -25.82
N ASN A 87 -4.42 -8.52 -24.87
CA ASN A 87 -5.10 -9.80 -24.64
C ASN A 87 -6.62 -9.64 -24.80
N GLY A 88 -7.08 -9.37 -26.02
CA GLY A 88 -8.51 -9.14 -26.32
C GLY A 88 -9.33 -10.39 -26.61
N GLY A 89 -8.72 -11.59 -26.56
CA GLY A 89 -9.38 -12.86 -26.87
C GLY A 89 -10.22 -13.44 -25.73
N SER A 90 -10.18 -12.84 -24.54
CA SER A 90 -10.93 -13.27 -23.36
C SER A 90 -11.50 -12.07 -22.60
N ALA A 91 -12.65 -12.26 -21.96
CA ALA A 91 -13.25 -11.24 -21.10
C ALA A 91 -12.33 -10.85 -19.93
N ASP A 92 -11.54 -11.80 -19.42
CA ASP A 92 -10.56 -11.55 -18.35
C ASP A 92 -9.45 -10.60 -18.80
N GLY A 93 -8.93 -10.78 -20.03
CA GLY A 93 -7.90 -9.91 -20.58
C GLY A 93 -8.38 -8.48 -20.82
N LEU A 94 -9.64 -8.31 -21.27
CA LEU A 94 -10.28 -6.99 -21.36
C LEU A 94 -10.51 -6.36 -20.00
N THR A 95 -10.91 -7.16 -19.02
CA THR A 95 -11.12 -6.70 -17.64
C THR A 95 -9.81 -6.20 -17.04
N VAL A 96 -8.72 -6.93 -17.20
CA VAL A 96 -7.39 -6.50 -16.72
C VAL A 96 -6.93 -5.21 -17.40
N TRP A 97 -7.12 -5.08 -18.71
CA TRP A 97 -6.79 -3.84 -19.44
C TRP A 97 -7.61 -2.65 -18.93
N ARG A 98 -8.92 -2.85 -18.70
CA ARG A 98 -9.83 -1.78 -18.28
C ARG A 98 -9.61 -1.35 -16.83
N VAL A 99 -9.42 -2.33 -15.94
CA VAL A 99 -9.44 -2.12 -14.49
C VAL A 99 -8.03 -1.95 -13.95
N GLY A 100 -6.99 -2.46 -14.62
CA GLY A 100 -5.62 -2.49 -14.11
C GLY A 100 -5.09 -1.10 -13.74
N ALA A 101 -5.23 -0.11 -14.62
CA ALA A 101 -4.77 1.25 -14.35
C ALA A 101 -5.53 1.91 -13.19
N THR A 102 -6.87 1.83 -13.20
CA THR A 102 -7.72 2.43 -12.16
C THR A 102 -7.55 1.72 -10.81
N GLY A 103 -7.44 0.40 -10.80
CA GLY A 103 -7.18 -0.40 -9.61
C GLY A 103 -5.80 -0.10 -9.01
N ALA A 104 -4.77 0.06 -9.84
CA ALA A 104 -3.44 0.49 -9.41
C ALA A 104 -3.49 1.90 -8.81
N ALA A 105 -4.24 2.84 -9.41
CA ALA A 105 -4.41 4.18 -8.87
C ALA A 105 -5.11 4.17 -7.49
N PHE A 106 -6.21 3.42 -7.33
CA PHE A 106 -6.86 3.27 -6.02
C PHE A 106 -5.95 2.62 -4.98
N THR A 107 -5.16 1.63 -5.39
CA THR A 107 -4.17 0.99 -4.51
C THR A 107 -3.09 1.99 -4.08
N ALA A 108 -2.59 2.82 -5.01
CA ALA A 108 -1.63 3.86 -4.68
C ALA A 108 -2.20 4.89 -3.70
N VAL A 109 -3.45 5.32 -3.89
CA VAL A 109 -4.16 6.20 -2.95
C VAL A 109 -4.31 5.55 -1.57
N MET A 110 -4.70 4.28 -1.52
CA MET A 110 -4.78 3.51 -0.28
C MET A 110 -3.43 3.49 0.45
N CYS A 111 -2.33 3.20 -0.25
CA CYS A 111 -0.98 3.20 0.32
C CYS A 111 -0.60 4.57 0.88
N VAL A 112 -0.87 5.66 0.14
CA VAL A 112 -0.57 7.02 0.61
C VAL A 112 -1.38 7.37 1.85
N LEU A 113 -2.68 7.06 1.87
CA LEU A 113 -3.55 7.34 3.02
C LEU A 113 -3.13 6.54 4.26
N LEU A 114 -2.75 5.27 4.08
CA LEU A 114 -2.19 4.44 5.15
C LEU A 114 -0.92 5.08 5.71
N VAL A 115 0.03 5.43 4.85
CA VAL A 115 1.29 6.06 5.27
C VAL A 115 1.05 7.37 6.01
N VAL A 116 0.24 8.28 5.45
CA VAL A 116 -0.06 9.58 6.06
C VAL A 116 -0.77 9.41 7.41
N ARG A 117 -1.76 8.51 7.49
CA ARG A 117 -2.47 8.22 8.74
C ARG A 117 -1.51 7.74 9.82
N HIS A 118 -0.56 6.89 9.45
CA HIS A 118 0.42 6.31 10.36
C HIS A 118 1.55 7.25 10.76
N THR A 119 1.86 8.26 9.96
CA THR A 119 2.88 9.28 10.29
C THR A 119 2.29 10.47 11.03
N ARG A 120 1.15 11.01 10.56
CA ARG A 120 0.49 12.19 11.16
C ARG A 120 -0.15 11.91 12.50
N ALA A 121 -0.81 10.75 12.66
CA ALA A 121 -1.45 10.42 13.94
C ALA A 121 -0.44 10.26 15.09
N GLU A 122 0.83 9.95 14.77
CA GLU A 122 1.90 9.80 15.77
C GLU A 122 2.56 11.13 16.13
N GLU A 123 2.56 12.13 15.23
CA GLU A 123 2.98 13.52 15.52
C GLU A 123 1.96 14.23 16.42
N GLU A 124 0.68 14.15 16.06
CA GLU A 124 -0.38 14.96 16.68
C GLU A 124 -0.78 14.46 18.08
N THR A 125 -0.41 13.22 18.42
CA THR A 125 -0.61 12.66 19.76
C THR A 125 0.60 12.79 20.68
N GLY A 126 1.72 13.37 20.22
CA GLY A 126 2.98 13.43 20.98
C GLY A 126 3.56 12.05 21.34
N ARG A 127 3.00 10.96 20.79
CA ARG A 127 3.40 9.58 21.07
C ARG A 127 4.78 9.26 20.53
N LEU A 128 5.23 9.95 19.49
CA LEU A 128 6.61 9.84 19.01
C LEU A 128 7.64 10.25 20.08
N GLU A 129 7.32 11.21 20.95
CA GLU A 129 8.22 11.61 22.05
C GLU A 129 8.22 10.55 23.17
N LEU A 130 7.07 9.95 23.47
CA LEU A 130 6.95 8.85 24.45
C LEU A 130 7.55 7.52 23.95
N VAL A 131 7.43 7.22 22.65
CA VAL A 131 8.05 6.06 22.00
C VAL A 131 9.56 6.28 21.83
N GLY A 132 9.99 7.52 21.59
CA GLY A 132 11.41 7.92 21.61
C GLY A 132 12.03 7.89 23.01
N ALA A 133 11.22 8.06 24.07
CA ALA A 133 11.62 7.86 25.46
C ALA A 133 11.64 6.37 25.88
N ALA A 134 10.94 5.50 25.15
CA ALA A 134 11.01 4.05 25.30
C ALA A 134 12.23 3.46 24.56
N ALA A 135 12.64 2.24 24.89
CA ALA A 135 13.79 1.55 24.27
C ALA A 135 13.51 1.06 22.83
N VAL A 136 13.09 1.98 21.94
CA VAL A 136 12.72 1.72 20.55
C VAL A 136 13.76 2.35 19.62
N GLY A 137 14.23 1.57 18.64
CA GLY A 137 15.23 2.04 17.69
C GLY A 137 14.67 3.12 16.76
N ARG A 138 15.49 4.13 16.41
CA ARG A 138 15.10 5.28 15.55
C ARG A 138 14.44 4.90 14.22
N ARG A 139 14.66 3.69 13.71
CA ARG A 139 14.09 3.19 12.44
C ARG A 139 12.86 2.30 12.62
N ALA A 140 12.62 1.78 13.82
CA ALA A 140 11.53 0.86 14.12
C ALA A 140 10.12 1.36 13.73
N PRO A 141 9.71 2.62 13.99
CA PRO A 141 8.38 3.09 13.60
C PRO A 141 8.20 3.19 12.08
N LEU A 142 9.24 3.60 11.36
CA LEU A 142 9.20 3.73 9.90
C LEU A 142 9.13 2.35 9.23
N THR A 143 9.90 1.37 9.72
CA THR A 143 9.80 -0.01 9.24
C THR A 143 8.46 -0.67 9.58
N ALA A 144 7.88 -0.39 10.74
CA ALA A 144 6.56 -0.91 11.10
C ALA A 144 5.47 -0.33 10.17
N ALA A 145 5.55 0.97 9.85
CA ALA A 145 4.65 1.62 8.90
C ALA A 145 4.72 1.01 7.50
N LEU A 146 5.95 0.82 7.00
CA LEU A 146 6.16 0.22 5.68
C LEU A 146 5.68 -1.23 5.63
N LEU A 147 5.97 -2.04 6.66
CA LEU A 147 5.49 -3.42 6.73
C LEU A 147 3.97 -3.48 6.75
N THR A 148 3.32 -2.62 7.53
CA THR A 148 1.86 -2.53 7.60
C THR A 148 1.23 -2.17 6.25
N ALA A 149 1.92 -1.37 5.42
CA ALA A 149 1.44 -1.01 4.09
C ALA A 149 1.61 -2.12 3.04
N VAL A 150 2.53 -3.07 3.28
CA VAL A 150 2.87 -4.16 2.34
C VAL A 150 2.18 -5.48 2.71
N THR A 151 1.77 -5.66 3.96
CA THR A 151 0.97 -6.81 4.42
C THR A 151 -0.51 -6.63 4.09
#